data_AF-A0A848C0K3-F1
#
_entry.id   AF-A0A848C0K3-F1
#
_cell.length_a   1.000
_cell.length_b   1.000
_cell.length_c   1.000
_cell.angle_alpha   90.00
_cell.angle_beta   90.00
_cell.angle_gamma   90.00
#
_symmetry.space_group_name_H-M   'P 1'
#
loop_
_entity.id
_entity.type
_entity.pdbx_description
1 polymer ?
#
loop_
_entity_poly.entity_id
_entity_poly.type
_entity_poly.pdbx_seq_one_letter_code
_entity_poly.pdbx_strand_id
1 'polypeptide(L)'
;MKYIVKLFIILIAAYFIISVIGGSFVGTITKHFGGNMTIELEAGQKLDPYTVQWEPGSGNIWYLTEPMEEGYQPKEYEFKEKSNLGALQGKITFIETR
;
A
#
# COMPACT_ATOMS: atom_id res chain seq x y z
N MET A 1 -0.44 49.97 -18.24
CA MET A 1 0.26 48.85 -18.94
C MET A 1 1.33 48.17 -18.07
N LYS A 2 2.30 48.89 -17.47
CA LYS A 2 3.37 48.31 -16.62
C LYS A 2 2.87 47.45 -15.44
N TYR A 3 1.79 47.87 -14.77
CA TYR A 3 1.20 47.12 -13.65
C TYR A 3 0.46 45.85 -14.07
N ILE A 4 -0.18 45.87 -15.24
CA ILE A 4 -0.89 44.72 -15.81
C ILE A 4 0.12 43.63 -16.20
N VAL A 5 1.24 44.02 -16.80
CA VAL A 5 2.33 43.08 -17.16
C VAL A 5 2.98 42.49 -15.90
N LYS A 6 3.21 43.28 -14.84
CA LYS A 6 3.71 42.76 -13.55
C LYS A 6 2.74 41.78 -12.90
N LEU A 7 1.43 42.07 -12.94
CA LEU A 7 0.41 41.18 -12.40
C LEU A 7 0.36 39.85 -13.17
N PHE A 8 0.48 39.91 -14.51
CA PHE A 8 0.54 38.71 -15.36
C PHE A 8 1.77 37.84 -15.06
N ILE A 9 2.93 38.46 -14.85
CA ILE A 9 4.17 37.75 -14.48
C ILE A 9 4.02 37.05 -13.13
N ILE A 10 3.39 37.70 -12.14
CA ILE A 10 3.16 37.10 -10.82
C ILE A 10 2.21 35.90 -10.93
N LEU A 11 1.15 35.99 -11.73
CA LEU A 11 0.20 34.89 -11.93
C LEU A 11 0.84 33.70 -12.65
N ILE A 12 1.69 33.95 -13.65
CA ILE A 12 2.44 32.89 -14.35
C ILE A 12 3.44 32.21 -13.40
N ALA A 13 4.15 32.99 -12.58
CA ALA A 13 5.07 32.45 -11.58
C ALA A 13 4.34 31.60 -10.52
N ALA A 14 3.19 32.07 -10.04
CA ALA A 14 2.37 31.31 -9.10
C ALA A 14 1.84 29.99 -9.71
N TYR A 15 1.39 30.01 -10.96
CA TYR A 15 0.97 28.80 -11.68
C TYR A 15 2.12 27.79 -11.84
N PHE A 16 3.33 28.27 -12.16
CA PHE A 16 4.51 27.42 -12.32
C PHE A 16 4.95 26.77 -11.00
N ILE A 17 4.84 27.51 -9.89
CA ILE A 17 5.11 26.96 -8.55
C ILE A 17 4.08 25.87 -8.19
N ILE A 18 2.80 26.09 -8.48
CA ILE A 18 1.73 25.11 -8.24
C ILE A 18 1.91 23.86 -9.12
N SER A 19 2.33 24.00 -10.38
CA SER A 19 2.54 22.84 -11.26
C SER A 19 3.75 21.99 -10.85
N VAL A 20 4.84 22.62 -10.39
CA VAL A 20 6.04 21.89 -9.92
C VAL A 20 5.76 21.15 -8.61
N ILE A 21 5.01 21.76 -7.69
CA ILE A 21 4.63 21.11 -6.43
C ILE A 21 3.56 20.04 -6.67
N GLY A 22 2.54 20.31 -7.49
CA GLY A 22 1.46 19.39 -7.80
C GLY A 22 1.93 18.11 -8.51
N GLY A 23 2.90 18.21 -9.42
CA GLY A 23 3.46 17.05 -10.14
C GLY A 23 4.28 16.12 -9.25
N SER A 24 5.04 16.66 -8.30
CA SER A 24 5.87 15.87 -7.37
C SER A 24 5.10 15.25 -6.20
N PHE A 25 3.93 15.80 -5.85
CA PHE A 25 3.13 15.32 -4.72
C PHE A 25 2.23 14.12 -5.10
N VAL A 26 1.71 14.08 -6.33
CA VAL A 26 0.80 13.01 -6.79
C VAL A 26 1.52 11.65 -6.88
N GLY A 27 2.78 11.62 -7.30
CA GLY A 27 3.57 10.37 -7.35
C GLY A 27 3.95 9.80 -5.98
N THR A 28 3.91 10.62 -4.92
CA THR A 28 4.28 10.21 -3.55
C THR A 28 3.05 9.79 -2.73
N ILE A 29 1.87 10.36 -3.02
CA ILE A 29 0.64 10.08 -2.25
C ILE A 29 -0.03 8.75 -2.63
N THR A 30 0.26 8.16 -3.79
CA THR A 30 -0.32 6.86 -4.15
C THR A 30 0.39 5.68 -3.48
N LYS A 31 1.52 5.89 -2.79
CA LYS A 31 2.27 4.80 -2.11
C LYS A 31 1.77 4.49 -0.69
N HIS A 32 0.71 5.16 -0.25
CA HIS A 32 0.29 5.23 1.14
C HIS A 32 -1.18 4.92 1.36
N PHE A 33 -1.93 4.33 0.43
CA PHE A 33 -3.25 3.84 0.80
C PHE A 33 -3.10 2.51 1.53
N GLY A 34 -3.16 2.58 2.87
CA GLY A 34 -3.40 1.43 3.73
C GLY A 34 -4.66 0.71 3.24
N GLY A 35 -4.45 -0.33 2.46
CA GLY A 35 -5.50 -1.13 1.86
C GLY A 35 -5.74 -2.37 2.71
N ASN A 36 -7.01 -2.71 2.88
CA ASN A 36 -7.37 -4.06 3.33
C ASN A 36 -7.41 -4.94 2.09
N MET A 37 -6.68 -6.07 2.10
CA MET A 37 -6.77 -7.07 1.05
C MET A 37 -7.02 -8.45 1.65
N THR A 38 -7.66 -9.32 0.87
CA THR A 38 -7.88 -10.71 1.21
C THR A 38 -7.14 -11.57 0.19
N ILE A 39 -6.42 -12.58 0.68
CA ILE A 39 -5.71 -13.57 -0.13
C ILE A 39 -6.32 -14.93 0.20
N GLU A 40 -7.05 -15.50 -0.75
CA GLU A 40 -7.49 -16.89 -0.69
C GLU A 40 -6.32 -17.76 -1.16
N LEU A 41 -5.87 -18.67 -0.30
CA LEU A 41 -4.82 -19.61 -0.66
C LEU A 41 -5.38 -20.71 -1.56
N GLU A 42 -4.50 -21.29 -2.38
CA GLU A 42 -4.83 -22.45 -3.18
C GLU A 42 -5.34 -23.60 -2.30
N ALA A 43 -6.33 -24.33 -2.80
CA ALA A 43 -6.93 -25.45 -2.07
C ALA A 43 -5.89 -26.49 -1.67
N GLY A 44 -5.93 -26.89 -0.40
CA GLY A 44 -4.96 -27.83 0.17
C GLY A 44 -3.61 -27.19 0.51
N GLN A 45 -3.45 -25.87 0.46
CA GLN A 45 -2.28 -25.14 0.97
C GLN A 45 -2.60 -24.43 2.29
N LYS A 46 -1.71 -24.56 3.28
CA LYS A 46 -1.71 -23.75 4.50
C LYS A 46 -0.61 -22.69 4.43
N LEU A 47 -0.83 -21.57 5.11
CA LEU A 47 0.14 -20.49 5.24
C LEU A 47 1.19 -20.86 6.28
N ASP A 48 2.46 -20.56 6.02
CA ASP A 48 3.45 -20.45 7.10
C ASP A 48 3.45 -18.99 7.63
N PRO A 49 2.77 -18.72 8.76
CA PRO A 49 2.53 -17.35 9.22
C PRO A 49 3.82 -16.61 9.61
N TYR A 50 4.92 -17.32 9.86
CA TYR A 50 6.20 -16.70 10.25
C TYR A 50 6.99 -16.15 9.05
N THR A 51 6.55 -16.42 7.83
CA THR A 51 7.23 -16.02 6.58
C THR A 51 6.66 -14.77 5.94
N VAL A 52 5.52 -14.29 6.44
CA VAL A 52 4.78 -13.16 5.86
C VAL A 52 5.55 -11.86 6.13
N GLN A 53 6.02 -11.21 5.06
CA GLN A 53 6.80 -9.97 5.15
C GLN A 53 6.59 -9.03 3.95
N TRP A 54 6.57 -7.74 4.23
CA TRP A 54 6.57 -6.71 3.19
C TRP A 54 7.95 -6.59 2.55
N GLU A 55 7.99 -6.49 1.22
CA GLU A 55 9.24 -6.19 0.51
C GLU A 55 9.57 -4.69 0.62
N PRO A 56 10.71 -4.31 1.22
CA PRO A 56 11.04 -2.92 1.48
C PRO A 56 11.05 -2.06 0.21
N GLY A 57 10.31 -0.95 0.24
CA GLY A 57 10.27 0.01 -0.88
C GLY A 57 9.43 -0.44 -2.08
N SER A 58 8.92 -1.66 -2.08
CA SER A 58 7.91 -2.15 -3.01
C SER A 58 6.54 -2.24 -2.29
N GLY A 59 5.45 -2.26 -3.05
CA GLY A 59 4.12 -2.56 -2.48
C GLY A 59 3.85 -4.07 -2.36
N ASN A 60 4.87 -4.92 -2.55
CA ASN A 60 4.72 -6.36 -2.64
C ASN A 60 4.83 -7.03 -1.28
N ILE A 61 4.27 -8.23 -1.19
CA ILE A 61 4.35 -9.11 -0.03
C ILE A 61 4.94 -10.46 -0.41
N TRP A 62 5.80 -10.98 0.45
CA TRP A 62 6.30 -12.35 0.39
C TRP A 62 5.64 -13.17 1.49
N TYR A 63 5.22 -14.38 1.15
CA TYR A 63 4.67 -15.37 2.06
C TYR A 63 4.95 -16.76 1.51
N LEU A 64 5.10 -17.73 2.40
CA LEU A 64 5.28 -19.14 2.07
C LEU A 64 3.98 -19.89 2.33
N THR A 65 3.71 -20.86 1.46
CA THR A 65 2.65 -21.85 1.66
C THR A 65 3.26 -23.24 1.69
N GLU A 66 2.60 -24.15 2.38
CA GLU A 66 2.96 -25.56 2.42
C GLU A 66 1.71 -26.42 2.26
N PRO A 67 1.81 -27.65 1.73
CA PRO A 67 0.68 -28.55 1.65
C PRO A 67 0.05 -28.82 3.02
N MET A 68 -1.27 -28.85 3.08
CA MET A 68 -2.00 -29.24 4.27
C MET A 68 -1.78 -30.72 4.57
N GLU A 69 -1.44 -31.00 5.82
CA GLU A 69 -1.33 -32.37 6.33
C GLU A 69 -2.73 -32.97 6.57
N GLU A 70 -2.80 -34.30 6.61
CA GLU A 70 -4.03 -35.01 6.91
C GLU A 70 -4.56 -34.63 8.31
N GLY A 71 -5.82 -34.19 8.36
CA GLY A 71 -6.46 -33.72 9.60
C GLY A 71 -6.24 -32.23 9.93
N TYR A 72 -5.42 -31.51 9.15
CA TYR A 72 -5.24 -30.06 9.33
C TYR A 72 -6.54 -29.30 9.08
N GLN A 73 -6.94 -28.43 10.02
CA GLN A 73 -8.11 -27.59 9.89
C GLN A 73 -7.69 -26.23 9.32
N PRO A 74 -8.25 -25.80 8.16
CA PRO A 74 -7.98 -24.49 7.59
C PRO A 74 -8.26 -23.36 8.57
N LYS A 75 -7.46 -22.30 8.48
CA LYS A 75 -7.52 -21.12 9.34
C LYS A 75 -7.54 -19.84 8.54
N GLU A 76 -7.93 -18.78 9.24
CA GLU A 76 -7.79 -17.41 8.75
C GLU A 76 -6.71 -16.70 9.56
N TYR A 77 -5.84 -15.97 8.86
CA TYR A 77 -4.76 -15.20 9.46
C TYR A 77 -4.91 -13.73 9.10
N GLU A 78 -4.80 -12.84 10.09
CA GLU A 78 -4.76 -11.40 9.85
C GLU A 78 -3.34 -10.88 10.07
N PHE A 79 -2.69 -10.48 8.98
CA PHE A 79 -1.41 -9.78 9.01
C PHE A 79 -1.66 -8.27 8.99
N LYS A 80 -1.30 -7.59 10.09
CA LYS A 80 -1.62 -6.18 10.32
C LYS A 80 -0.36 -5.35 10.44
N GLU A 81 -0.33 -4.25 9.72
CA GLU A 81 0.69 -3.22 9.93
C GLU A 81 0.39 -2.47 11.24
N LYS A 82 1.41 -2.37 12.11
CA LYS A 82 1.38 -1.49 13.29
C LYS A 82 2.29 -0.30 13.05
N SER A 83 1.72 0.81 12.60
CA SER A 83 2.44 2.07 12.40
C SER A 83 2.30 3.01 13.61
N ASN A 84 3.41 3.62 14.04
CA ASN A 84 3.43 4.60 15.13
C ASN A 84 2.84 5.97 14.73
N LEU A 85 2.61 6.20 13.43
CA LEU A 85 2.11 7.46 12.88
C LEU A 85 0.58 7.49 12.75
N GLY A 86 -0.13 6.45 13.22
CA GLY A 86 -1.58 6.44 13.44
C GLY A 86 -2.49 6.46 12.21
N ALA A 87 -2.02 6.91 11.04
CA ALA A 87 -2.90 7.22 9.90
C ALA A 87 -2.95 6.17 8.79
N LEU A 88 -1.99 5.23 8.73
CA LEU A 88 -1.93 4.22 7.65
C LEU A 88 -1.70 2.85 8.27
N GLN A 89 -2.71 1.99 8.14
CA GLN A 89 -2.69 0.62 8.63
C GLN A 89 -3.13 -0.28 7.47
N GLY A 90 -2.18 -0.95 6.82
CA GLY A 90 -2.50 -2.06 5.90
C GLY A 90 -2.95 -3.29 6.68
N LYS A 91 -3.94 -4.01 6.16
CA LYS A 91 -4.36 -5.33 6.67
C LYS A 91 -4.45 -6.33 5.53
N ILE A 92 -3.92 -7.52 5.76
CA ILE A 92 -4.05 -8.65 4.86
C ILE A 92 -4.74 -9.78 5.62
N THR A 93 -5.82 -10.29 5.06
CA THR A 93 -6.51 -11.48 5.57
C THR A 93 -6.20 -12.66 4.65
N PHE A 94 -5.49 -13.66 5.16
CA PHE A 94 -5.26 -14.92 4.47
C PHE A 94 -6.37 -15.90 4.84
N ILE A 95 -6.96 -16.55 3.85
CA ILE A 95 -8.01 -17.57 4.03
C ILE A 95 -7.49 -18.89 3.45
N GLU A 96 -7.36 -19.90 4.30
CA GLU A 96 -7.00 -21.25 3.88
C GLU A 96 -8.25 -22.03 3.43
N THR A 97 -8.11 -22.83 2.36
CA THR A 97 -9.20 -23.68 1.83
C THR A 97 -8.72 -25.12 1.63
N ARG A 98 -9.63 -26.10 1.73
CA ARG A 98 -9.35 -27.52 1.45
C ARG A 98 -9.69 -27.90 0.02
#